data_AF-A0A0M8XX77-F1
#
_entry.id   AF-A0A0M8XX77-F1
#
_cell.length_a   1.000
_cell.length_b   1.000
_cell.length_c   1.000
_cell.angle_alpha   90.00
_cell.angle_beta   90.00
_cell.angle_gamma   90.00
#
_symmetry.space_group_name_H-M   'P 1'
#
loop_
_entity.id
_entity.type
_entity.pdbx_description
1 polymer ?
#
loop_
_entity_poly.entity_id
_entity_poly.type
_entity_poly.pdbx_seq_one_letter_code
_entity_poly.pdbx_strand_id
1 'polypeptide(L)'
;MTTAMEVRRLFNVTQETRFHFNHWYSRRKHVVAHVMAHESVAVHRITADEVEAACRSAPRPGPTDVPEIRDWRPDFAFTHVAHHVVEALGRLPGWPEFREFCEADEQARGMLWTPAREVIAEVGPEGRAALRNRVVSDFLGFLRDVYVLAVLRGHGLDVRVHPLADTVFKVDAWVERLILNPRGGGQRSADLLVHAMPPFFFTDLGVTEFTQVGPALLPSRGQLDRAARRLRDVLHPE
;
A
#
# COMPACT_ATOMS: atom_id res chain seq x y z
N MET A 1 8.31 -4.35 -13.45
CA MET A 1 8.04 -2.90 -13.37
C MET A 1 6.58 -2.71 -13.67
N THR A 2 5.91 -1.82 -12.93
CA THR A 2 4.55 -1.39 -13.24
C THR A 2 4.49 0.12 -13.20
N THR A 3 3.99 0.72 -14.28
CA THR A 3 3.86 2.16 -14.46
C THR A 3 2.42 2.63 -14.30
N ALA A 4 2.23 3.91 -14.00
CA ALA A 4 0.90 4.51 -13.97
C ALA A 4 0.13 4.37 -15.31
N MET A 5 0.84 4.36 -16.45
CA MET A 5 0.22 4.18 -17.76
C MET A 5 -0.33 2.77 -17.96
N GLU A 6 0.41 1.74 -17.53
CA GLU A 6 -0.08 0.35 -17.55
C GLU A 6 -1.30 0.17 -16.65
N VAL A 7 -1.25 0.74 -15.44
CA VAL A 7 -2.38 0.71 -14.50
C VAL A 7 -3.61 1.40 -15.09
N ARG A 8 -3.43 2.57 -15.70
CA ARG A 8 -4.53 3.28 -16.37
C ARG A 8 -5.10 2.44 -17.51
N ARG A 9 -4.26 1.83 -18.37
CA ARG A 9 -4.74 0.97 -19.46
C ARG A 9 -5.55 -0.22 -18.95
N LEU A 10 -5.12 -0.81 -17.83
CA LEU A 10 -5.76 -1.99 -17.27
C LEU A 10 -7.11 -1.66 -16.59
N PHE A 11 -7.14 -0.64 -15.73
CA PHE A 11 -8.30 -0.40 -14.85
C PHE A 11 -9.22 0.73 -15.31
N ASN A 12 -8.79 1.64 -16.18
CA ASN A 12 -9.61 2.75 -16.67
C ASN A 12 -10.56 2.35 -17.82
N VAL A 13 -11.27 1.24 -17.63
CA VAL A 13 -11.98 0.50 -18.70
C VAL A 13 -13.51 0.63 -18.64
N THR A 14 -14.05 1.03 -17.50
CA THR A 14 -15.50 1.28 -17.31
C THR A 14 -15.81 2.78 -17.33
N GLN A 15 -17.08 3.15 -17.49
CA GLN A 15 -17.50 4.55 -17.34
C GLN A 15 -17.21 5.08 -15.93
N GLU A 16 -17.48 4.26 -14.92
CA GLU A 16 -17.26 4.57 -13.50
C GLU A 16 -15.78 4.86 -13.23
N THR A 17 -14.88 3.96 -13.63
CA THR A 17 -13.43 4.14 -13.44
C THR A 17 -12.87 5.36 -14.18
N ARG A 18 -13.41 5.69 -15.36
CA ARG A 18 -13.06 6.93 -16.09
C ARG A 18 -13.53 8.18 -15.36
N PHE A 19 -14.74 8.16 -14.79
CA PHE A 19 -15.23 9.26 -13.98
C PHE A 19 -14.34 9.47 -12.76
N HIS A 20 -14.03 8.42 -12.01
CA HIS A 20 -13.13 8.49 -10.86
C HIS A 20 -11.72 8.97 -11.23
N PHE A 21 -11.15 8.45 -12.31
CA PHE A 21 -9.83 8.88 -12.79
C PHE A 21 -9.84 10.36 -13.17
N ASN A 22 -10.79 10.82 -13.98
CA ASN A 22 -10.85 12.22 -14.41
C ASN A 22 -11.09 13.18 -13.23
N HIS A 23 -11.95 12.77 -12.28
CA HIS A 23 -12.20 13.53 -11.07
C HIS A 23 -10.93 13.66 -10.21
N TRP A 24 -10.23 12.54 -9.98
CA TRP A 24 -8.95 12.55 -9.27
C TRP A 24 -7.88 13.35 -10.02
N TYR A 25 -7.73 13.14 -11.33
CA TYR A 25 -6.71 13.77 -12.18
C TYR A 25 -6.86 15.29 -12.28
N SER A 26 -8.11 15.79 -12.26
CA SER A 26 -8.39 17.23 -12.25
C SER A 26 -8.13 17.90 -10.90
N ARG A 27 -7.94 17.11 -9.83
CA ARG A 27 -7.74 17.57 -8.46
C ARG A 27 -6.31 17.26 -8.01
N ARG A 28 -5.76 18.05 -7.08
CA ARG A 28 -4.43 17.83 -6.47
C ARG A 28 -3.31 17.59 -7.50
N LYS A 29 -3.08 18.56 -8.40
CA LYS A 29 -2.13 18.47 -9.52
C LYS A 29 -0.74 17.92 -9.13
N HIS A 30 -0.23 18.30 -7.97
CA HIS A 30 1.08 17.84 -7.48
C HIS A 30 1.07 16.35 -7.08
N VAL A 31 -0.01 15.85 -6.45
CA VAL A 31 -0.19 14.42 -6.16
C VAL A 31 -0.31 13.64 -7.46
N VAL A 32 -1.08 14.15 -8.41
CA VAL A 32 -1.24 13.53 -9.73
C VAL A 32 0.10 13.41 -10.44
N ALA A 33 0.90 14.49 -10.47
CA ALA A 33 2.22 14.47 -11.08
C ALA A 33 3.13 13.39 -10.46
N HIS A 34 3.16 13.29 -9.13
CA HIS A 34 3.94 12.27 -8.43
C HIS A 34 3.45 10.84 -8.73
N VAL A 35 2.15 10.58 -8.55
CA VAL A 35 1.58 9.23 -8.74
C VAL A 35 1.66 8.77 -10.20
N MET A 36 1.56 9.69 -11.16
CA MET A 36 1.69 9.38 -12.58
C MET A 36 3.14 9.15 -13.03
N ALA A 37 4.11 9.74 -12.32
CA ALA A 37 5.55 9.52 -12.55
C ALA A 37 6.09 8.28 -11.82
N HIS A 38 5.31 7.70 -10.90
CA HIS A 38 5.75 6.55 -10.11
C HIS A 38 5.91 5.29 -10.97
N GLU A 39 6.97 4.55 -10.70
CA GLU A 39 7.24 3.22 -11.25
C GLU A 39 7.46 2.25 -10.10
N SER A 40 6.63 1.22 -10.01
CA SER A 40 6.80 0.17 -9.01
C SER A 40 7.80 -0.88 -9.52
N VAL A 41 8.98 -0.92 -8.92
CA VAL A 41 10.10 -1.80 -9.29
C VAL A 41 10.66 -2.49 -8.05
N ALA A 42 11.21 -1.71 -7.11
CA ALA A 42 11.79 -2.20 -5.87
C ALA A 42 10.73 -2.92 -5.03
N VAL A 43 9.51 -2.38 -4.93
CA VAL A 43 8.44 -3.02 -4.16
C VAL A 43 8.07 -4.42 -4.67
N HIS A 44 8.30 -4.70 -5.96
CA HIS A 44 8.07 -6.03 -6.55
C HIS A 44 9.18 -7.03 -6.24
N ARG A 45 10.36 -6.56 -5.81
CA ARG A 45 11.52 -7.40 -5.48
C ARG A 45 11.65 -7.72 -4.00
N ILE A 46 10.91 -7.00 -3.15
CA ILE A 46 10.89 -7.24 -1.70
C ILE A 46 10.52 -8.69 -1.39
N THR A 47 11.31 -9.28 -0.50
CA THR A 47 11.13 -10.62 0.06
C THR A 47 10.39 -10.58 1.40
N ALA A 48 9.83 -11.72 1.80
CA ALA A 48 9.15 -11.83 3.10
C ALA A 48 10.10 -11.56 4.27
N ASP A 49 11.36 -12.01 4.18
CA ASP A 49 12.36 -11.86 5.24
C ASP A 49 12.75 -10.38 5.44
N GLU A 50 12.87 -9.61 4.35
CA GLU A 50 13.09 -8.16 4.44
C GLU A 50 11.93 -7.46 5.16
N VAL A 51 10.69 -7.88 4.90
CA VAL A 51 9.52 -7.33 5.58
C VAL A 51 9.53 -7.69 7.07
N GLU A 52 9.86 -8.92 7.42
CA GLU A 52 9.99 -9.32 8.83
C GLU A 52 11.08 -8.52 9.55
N ALA A 53 12.22 -8.27 8.90
CA ALA A 53 13.28 -7.43 9.45
C ALA A 53 12.81 -5.98 9.66
N ALA A 54 12.10 -5.40 8.69
CA ALA A 54 11.50 -4.08 8.80
C ALA A 54 10.47 -4.01 9.95
N CYS A 55 9.62 -5.04 10.09
CA CYS A 55 8.68 -5.16 11.20
C CYS A 55 9.41 -5.14 12.55
N ARG A 56 10.47 -5.94 12.73
CA ARG A 56 11.25 -5.99 13.98
C ARG A 56 11.91 -4.66 14.34
N SER A 57 12.24 -3.84 13.34
CA SER A 57 12.84 -2.51 13.56
C SER A 57 11.84 -1.43 14.00
N ALA A 58 10.55 -1.66 13.79
CA ALA A 58 9.51 -0.70 14.09
C ALA A 58 9.18 -0.65 15.60
N PRO A 59 8.86 0.54 16.15
CA PRO A 59 8.35 0.64 17.50
C PRO A 59 6.92 0.10 17.56
N ARG A 60 6.48 -0.33 18.75
CA ARG A 60 5.06 -0.61 19.00
C ARG A 60 4.28 0.70 18.95
N PRO A 61 3.23 0.83 18.12
CA PRO A 61 2.41 2.03 18.12
C PRO A 61 1.65 2.12 19.46
N GLY A 62 1.60 3.33 20.02
CA GLY A 62 0.64 3.67 21.07
C GLY A 62 -0.72 4.05 20.49
N PRO A 63 -1.66 4.51 21.32
CA PRO A 63 -2.95 4.98 20.85
C PRO A 63 -2.85 6.30 20.05
N THR A 64 -3.84 6.55 19.20
CA THR A 64 -4.00 7.79 18.43
C THR A 64 -5.28 8.49 18.90
N ASP A 65 -5.28 8.96 20.15
CA ASP A 65 -6.49 9.45 20.82
C ASP A 65 -6.74 10.95 20.62
N VAL A 66 -5.90 11.63 19.83
CA VAL A 66 -6.07 13.05 19.51
C VAL A 66 -6.93 13.17 18.23
N PRO A 67 -8.17 13.67 18.30
CA PRO A 67 -9.12 13.67 17.17
C PRO A 67 -8.57 14.35 15.92
N GLU A 68 -7.91 15.50 16.07
CA GLU A 68 -7.29 16.25 14.98
C GLU A 68 -6.26 15.40 14.24
N ILE A 69 -5.46 14.63 14.97
CA ILE A 69 -4.48 13.71 14.39
C ILE A 69 -5.13 12.48 13.81
N ARG A 70 -6.21 11.95 14.37
CA ARG A 70 -6.95 10.82 13.80
C ARG A 70 -7.62 11.20 12.48
N ASP A 71 -8.18 12.41 12.43
CA ASP A 71 -8.96 12.92 11.32
C ASP A 71 -8.11 13.69 10.30
N TRP A 72 -6.82 13.90 10.59
CA TRP A 72 -5.86 14.50 9.66
C TRP A 72 -5.83 13.75 8.31
N ARG A 73 -5.90 14.49 7.20
CA ARG A 73 -5.89 13.95 5.83
C ARG A 73 -4.90 14.76 4.98
N PRO A 74 -3.60 14.43 5.01
CA PRO A 74 -2.62 15.08 4.15
C PRO A 74 -2.97 14.83 2.67
N ASP A 75 -2.42 15.66 1.78
CA ASP A 75 -2.69 15.55 0.35
C ASP A 75 -2.22 14.21 -0.23
N PHE A 76 -1.06 13.72 0.23
CA PHE A 76 -0.54 12.40 -0.07
C PHE A 76 -1.05 11.36 0.92
N ALA A 77 -1.55 10.25 0.40
CA ALA A 77 -1.83 9.09 1.24
C ALA A 77 -0.52 8.44 1.70
N PHE A 78 -0.51 7.80 2.87
CA PHE A 78 0.69 7.15 3.39
C PHE A 78 1.32 6.16 2.40
N THR A 79 0.49 5.41 1.66
CA THR A 79 0.94 4.47 0.62
C THR A 79 1.81 5.16 -0.45
N HIS A 80 1.51 6.42 -0.82
CA HIS A 80 2.33 7.17 -1.78
C HIS A 80 3.73 7.39 -1.23
N VAL A 81 3.80 7.81 0.04
CA VAL A 81 5.06 8.06 0.75
C VAL A 81 5.86 6.78 0.86
N ALA A 82 5.25 5.70 1.36
CA ALA A 82 5.92 4.42 1.54
C ALA A 82 6.47 3.86 0.22
N HIS A 83 5.68 3.91 -0.86
CA HIS A 83 6.14 3.53 -2.19
C HIS A 83 7.28 4.41 -2.69
N HIS A 84 7.20 5.74 -2.54
CA HIS A 84 8.29 6.64 -2.92
C HIS A 84 9.60 6.28 -2.20
N VAL A 85 9.56 6.09 -0.88
CA VAL A 85 10.76 5.75 -0.09
C VAL A 85 11.35 4.41 -0.55
N VAL A 86 10.52 3.38 -0.75
CA VAL A 86 10.97 2.07 -1.20
C VAL A 86 11.63 2.13 -2.58
N GLU A 87 11.02 2.86 -3.53
CA GLU A 87 11.58 2.97 -4.88
C GLU A 87 12.84 3.82 -4.91
N ALA A 88 12.89 4.92 -4.16
CA ALA A 88 14.07 5.77 -4.07
C ALA A 88 15.27 5.06 -3.42
N LEU A 89 15.03 4.24 -2.40
CA LEU A 89 16.08 3.43 -1.75
C LEU A 89 16.42 2.16 -2.53
N GLY A 90 15.55 1.73 -3.45
CA GLY A 90 15.70 0.46 -4.17
C GLY A 90 15.46 -0.79 -3.31
N ARG A 91 15.00 -0.62 -2.06
CA ARG A 91 14.76 -1.68 -1.07
C ARG A 91 13.78 -1.23 0.01
N LEU A 92 13.31 -2.19 0.83
CA LEU A 92 12.47 -1.88 1.98
C LEU A 92 13.31 -1.31 3.14
N PRO A 93 13.02 -0.09 3.65
CA PRO A 93 13.71 0.42 4.83
C PRO A 93 13.15 -0.18 6.13
N GLY A 94 14.00 -0.18 7.17
CA GLY A 94 13.52 -0.27 8.55
C GLY A 94 12.91 1.04 9.03
N TRP A 95 12.28 1.06 10.20
CA TRP A 95 11.62 2.27 10.73
C TRP A 95 12.55 3.47 10.96
N PRO A 96 13.74 3.33 11.59
CA PRO A 96 14.64 4.47 11.79
C PRO A 96 15.03 5.13 10.47
N GLU A 97 15.38 4.32 9.47
CA GLU A 97 15.75 4.76 8.13
C GLU A 97 14.57 5.39 7.39
N PHE A 98 13.37 4.81 7.44
CA PHE A 98 12.17 5.41 6.86
C PHE A 98 11.94 6.83 7.38
N ARG A 99 12.06 7.01 8.71
CA ARG A 99 11.89 8.31 9.35
C ARG A 99 12.97 9.31 8.90
N GLU A 100 14.23 8.88 8.90
CA GLU A 100 15.36 9.72 8.47
C GLU A 100 15.22 10.12 6.99
N PHE A 101 14.80 9.19 6.14
CA PHE A 101 14.54 9.48 4.73
C PHE A 101 13.41 10.49 4.55
N CYS A 102 12.30 10.34 5.27
CA CYS A 102 11.19 11.31 5.23
C CYS A 102 11.62 12.72 5.67
N GLU A 103 12.60 12.83 6.56
CA GLU A 103 13.17 14.10 6.99
C GLU A 103 14.19 14.66 5.98
N ALA A 104 15.02 13.80 5.36
CA ALA A 104 16.15 14.20 4.52
C ALA A 104 15.83 14.41 3.04
N ASP A 105 14.98 13.57 2.46
CA ASP A 105 14.60 13.64 1.04
C ASP A 105 13.59 14.76 0.79
N GLU A 106 13.83 15.61 -0.22
CA GLU A 106 12.98 16.78 -0.49
C GLU A 106 11.54 16.38 -0.80
N GLN A 107 11.35 15.34 -1.61
CA GLN A 107 10.03 14.89 -2.02
C GLN A 107 9.27 14.23 -0.86
N ALA A 108 9.88 13.26 -0.17
CA ALA A 108 9.27 12.63 1.00
C ALA A 108 8.97 13.66 2.12
N ARG A 109 9.85 14.66 2.27
CA ARG A 109 9.65 15.76 3.22
C ARG A 109 8.42 16.59 2.89
N GLY A 110 8.18 16.88 1.61
CA GLY A 110 6.98 17.58 1.15
C GLY A 110 5.70 16.73 1.30
N MET A 111 5.80 15.41 1.13
CA MET A 111 4.64 14.52 1.18
C MET A 111 4.15 14.23 2.60
N LEU A 112 5.08 14.07 3.56
CA LEU A 112 4.76 13.62 4.92
C LEU A 112 5.33 14.51 6.02
N TRP A 113 6.63 14.81 5.98
CA TRP A 113 7.32 15.44 7.12
C TRP A 113 6.86 16.86 7.40
N THR A 114 6.75 17.70 6.37
CA THR A 114 6.32 19.10 6.51
C THR A 114 4.85 19.17 6.93
N PRO A 115 3.89 18.48 6.26
CA PRO A 115 2.51 18.41 6.72
C PRO A 115 2.36 17.88 8.14
N ALA A 116 3.21 16.92 8.54
CA ALA A 116 3.22 16.38 9.89
C ALA A 116 3.67 17.44 10.93
N ARG A 117 4.68 18.25 10.60
CA ARG A 117 5.13 19.33 11.49
C ARG A 117 4.10 20.44 11.64
N GLU A 118 3.38 20.76 10.58
CA GLU A 118 2.31 21.77 10.58
C GLU A 118 1.18 21.34 11.52
N VAL A 119 0.64 20.12 11.35
CA VAL A 119 -0.44 19.66 12.24
C VAL A 119 0.02 19.47 13.69
N ILE A 120 1.29 19.09 13.92
CA ILE A 120 1.85 19.08 15.28
C ILE A 120 1.89 20.48 15.88
N ALA A 121 2.26 21.50 15.10
CA ALA A 121 2.32 22.88 15.58
C ALA A 121 0.92 23.42 15.95
N GLU A 122 -0.11 23.01 15.21
CA GLU A 122 -1.50 23.36 15.48
C GLU A 122 -2.04 22.69 16.76
N VAL A 123 -1.73 21.40 16.96
CA VAL A 123 -2.26 20.59 18.05
C VAL A 123 -1.44 20.72 19.35
N GLY A 124 -0.14 20.93 19.24
CA GLY A 124 0.79 21.00 20.38
C GLY A 124 1.46 19.66 20.75
N PRO A 125 2.05 19.55 21.96
CA PRO A 125 2.90 18.43 22.35
C PRO A 125 2.25 17.04 22.27
N GLU A 126 0.96 16.94 22.62
CA GLU A 126 0.20 15.68 22.55
C GLU A 126 0.03 15.20 21.10
N GLY A 127 -0.09 16.14 20.17
CA GLY A 127 -0.17 15.88 18.73
C GLY A 127 1.07 15.19 18.18
N ARG A 128 2.26 15.47 18.72
CA ARG A 128 3.51 14.82 18.30
C ARG A 128 3.48 13.31 18.57
N ALA A 129 3.08 12.91 19.78
CA ALA A 129 3.03 11.50 20.16
C ALA A 129 1.95 10.75 19.38
N ALA A 130 0.75 11.33 19.28
CA ALA A 130 -0.34 10.77 18.51
C ALA A 130 0.02 10.62 17.03
N LEU A 131 0.67 11.63 16.44
CA LEU A 131 1.03 11.58 15.03
C LEU A 131 2.09 10.53 14.75
N ARG A 132 3.10 10.42 15.62
CA ARG A 132 4.08 9.33 15.55
C ARG A 132 3.36 7.97 15.59
N ASN A 133 2.44 7.76 16.53
CA ASN A 133 1.71 6.50 16.66
C ASN A 133 0.89 6.16 15.42
N ARG A 134 0.24 7.17 14.83
CA ARG A 134 -0.48 7.03 13.57
C ARG A 134 0.44 6.61 12.43
N VAL A 135 1.54 7.33 12.21
CA VAL A 135 2.49 7.02 11.12
C VAL A 135 3.14 5.65 11.31
N VAL A 136 3.46 5.25 12.54
CA VAL A 136 3.94 3.89 12.85
C VAL A 136 2.88 2.84 12.49
N SER A 137 1.61 3.09 12.85
CA SER A 137 0.50 2.18 12.51
C SER A 137 0.32 2.04 11.00
N ASP A 138 0.38 3.15 10.27
CA ASP A 138 0.28 3.15 8.80
C ASP A 138 1.48 2.43 8.16
N PHE A 139 2.69 2.61 8.69
CA PHE A 139 3.90 1.89 8.27
C PHE A 139 3.76 0.38 8.49
N LEU A 140 3.28 -0.06 9.65
CA LEU A 140 3.03 -1.47 9.93
C LEU A 140 1.91 -2.05 9.05
N GLY A 141 0.89 -1.27 8.74
CA GLY A 141 -0.16 -1.62 7.77
C GLY A 141 0.41 -1.87 6.38
N PHE A 142 1.28 -0.96 5.90
CA PHE A 142 1.99 -1.13 4.64
C PHE A 142 2.90 -2.38 4.64
N LEU A 143 3.67 -2.61 5.71
CA LEU A 143 4.50 -3.81 5.84
C LEU A 143 3.67 -5.09 5.78
N ARG A 144 2.51 -5.12 6.45
CA ARG A 144 1.60 -6.28 6.39
C ARG A 144 1.14 -6.56 4.96
N ASP A 145 0.77 -5.52 4.22
CA ASP A 145 0.32 -5.67 2.84
C ASP A 145 1.47 -6.18 1.96
N VAL A 146 2.66 -5.57 2.06
CA VAL A 146 3.86 -6.00 1.31
C VAL A 146 4.29 -7.43 1.65
N TYR A 147 4.18 -7.86 2.92
CA TYR A 147 4.47 -9.24 3.32
C TYR A 147 3.64 -10.25 2.54
N VAL A 148 2.32 -10.03 2.44
CA VAL A 148 1.42 -10.91 1.68
C VAL A 148 1.87 -11.00 0.22
N LEU A 149 2.16 -9.86 -0.40
CA LEU A 149 2.59 -9.81 -1.81
C LEU A 149 3.93 -10.54 -2.00
N ALA A 150 4.89 -10.32 -1.09
CA ALA A 150 6.20 -10.94 -1.14
C ALA A 150 6.11 -12.47 -1.01
N VAL A 151 5.24 -12.98 -0.12
CA VAL A 151 5.00 -14.43 -0.02
C VAL A 151 4.40 -14.98 -1.30
N LEU A 152 3.34 -14.36 -1.83
CA LEU A 152 2.70 -14.80 -3.06
C LEU A 152 3.67 -14.78 -4.26
N ARG A 153 4.51 -13.75 -4.38
CA ARG A 153 5.58 -13.68 -5.39
C ARG A 153 6.65 -14.75 -5.20
N GLY A 154 6.99 -15.07 -3.95
CA GLY A 154 7.88 -16.18 -3.63
C GLY A 154 7.37 -17.54 -4.12
N HIS A 155 6.05 -17.67 -4.35
CA HIS A 155 5.42 -18.83 -4.99
C HIS A 155 5.29 -18.71 -6.52
N GLY A 156 5.96 -17.75 -7.14
CA GLY A 156 5.99 -17.55 -8.59
C GLY A 156 4.76 -16.82 -9.17
N LEU A 157 3.89 -16.26 -8.33
CA LEU A 157 2.78 -15.43 -8.81
C LEU A 157 3.30 -14.02 -9.17
N ASP A 158 2.95 -13.49 -10.34
CA ASP A 158 3.32 -12.13 -10.74
C ASP A 158 2.42 -11.08 -10.08
N VAL A 159 2.47 -10.97 -8.74
CA VAL A 159 1.62 -10.05 -7.99
C VAL A 159 2.11 -8.62 -8.13
N ARG A 160 1.26 -7.79 -8.73
CA ARG A 160 1.49 -6.37 -9.02
C ARG A 160 0.77 -5.48 -8.02
N VAL A 161 1.37 -4.31 -7.82
CA VAL A 161 0.84 -3.18 -7.03
C VAL A 161 1.27 -1.88 -7.66
N HIS A 162 0.49 -0.83 -7.43
CA HIS A 162 0.84 0.53 -7.82
C HIS A 162 -0.01 1.57 -7.05
N PRO A 163 0.57 2.71 -6.60
CA PRO A 163 -0.16 3.79 -5.93
C PRO A 163 -1.43 4.28 -6.64
N LEU A 164 -1.38 4.41 -7.97
CA LEU A 164 -2.55 4.78 -8.79
C LEU A 164 -3.69 3.74 -8.68
N ALA A 165 -3.35 2.45 -8.63
CA ALA A 165 -4.33 1.36 -8.56
C ALA A 165 -5.12 1.42 -7.25
N ASP A 166 -4.43 1.57 -6.13
CA ASP A 166 -5.06 1.68 -4.81
C ASP A 166 -5.88 2.97 -4.69
N THR A 167 -5.30 4.10 -5.08
CA THR A 167 -5.91 5.42 -4.80
C THR A 167 -7.15 5.67 -5.65
N VAL A 168 -7.07 5.38 -6.96
CA VAL A 168 -8.12 5.72 -7.92
C VAL A 168 -9.07 4.55 -8.14
N PHE A 169 -8.52 3.36 -8.35
CA PHE A 169 -9.29 2.18 -8.74
C PHE A 169 -9.63 1.25 -7.56
N LYS A 170 -9.16 1.58 -6.34
CA LYS A 170 -9.39 0.79 -5.11
C LYS A 170 -8.90 -0.66 -5.23
N VAL A 171 -7.86 -0.85 -6.03
CA VAL A 171 -7.19 -2.14 -6.24
C VAL A 171 -5.92 -2.17 -5.40
N ASP A 172 -5.93 -2.95 -4.32
CA ASP A 172 -4.78 -3.08 -3.42
C ASP A 172 -3.64 -3.90 -4.08
N ALA A 173 -3.98 -4.98 -4.80
CA ALA A 173 -3.04 -5.77 -5.60
C ALA A 173 -3.76 -6.60 -6.68
N TRP A 174 -3.01 -7.10 -7.67
CA TRP A 174 -3.57 -7.96 -8.71
C TRP A 174 -2.56 -8.94 -9.32
N VAL A 175 -3.06 -10.02 -9.92
CA VAL A 175 -2.34 -10.91 -10.84
C VAL A 175 -3.17 -10.99 -12.11
N GLU A 176 -2.65 -10.56 -13.26
CA GLU A 176 -3.43 -10.45 -14.50
C GLU A 176 -4.74 -9.66 -14.31
N ARG A 177 -5.91 -10.32 -14.40
CA ARG A 177 -7.24 -9.73 -14.14
C ARG A 177 -7.86 -10.23 -12.83
N LEU A 178 -7.10 -10.90 -11.97
CA LEU A 178 -7.50 -11.34 -10.65
C LEU A 178 -7.10 -10.30 -9.59
N ILE A 179 -8.08 -9.72 -8.93
CA ILE A 179 -7.93 -8.70 -7.89
C ILE A 179 -7.79 -9.36 -6.53
N LEU A 180 -6.76 -8.93 -5.80
CA LEU A 180 -6.40 -9.44 -4.48
C LEU A 180 -6.57 -8.33 -3.44
N ASN A 181 -7.09 -8.70 -2.26
CA ASN A 181 -7.08 -7.83 -1.08
C ASN A 181 -6.13 -8.44 -0.03
N PRO A 182 -4.91 -7.90 0.13
CA PRO A 182 -3.93 -8.40 1.11
C PRO A 182 -4.43 -8.39 2.56
N ARG A 183 -5.43 -7.54 2.86
CA ARG A 183 -5.99 -7.35 4.20
C ARG A 183 -7.11 -8.34 4.52
N GLY A 184 -7.58 -9.10 3.51
CA GLY A 184 -8.77 -9.94 3.60
C GLY A 184 -10.09 -9.15 3.59
N GLY A 185 -11.20 -9.86 3.39
CA GLY A 185 -12.54 -9.28 3.35
C GLY A 185 -12.94 -8.69 2.00
N GLY A 186 -14.00 -7.88 2.00
CA GLY A 186 -14.66 -7.36 0.79
C GLY A 186 -13.73 -6.56 -0.14
N GLN A 187 -14.00 -6.64 -1.43
CA GLN A 187 -13.20 -5.99 -2.48
C GLN A 187 -13.76 -4.61 -2.80
N ARG A 188 -13.03 -3.56 -2.42
CA ARG A 188 -13.46 -2.15 -2.60
C ARG A 188 -13.61 -1.73 -4.07
N SER A 189 -12.98 -2.47 -4.97
CA SER A 189 -13.00 -2.22 -6.42
C SER A 189 -14.10 -2.98 -7.16
N ALA A 190 -14.86 -3.86 -6.48
CA ALA A 190 -15.87 -4.70 -7.12
C ALA A 190 -16.90 -3.87 -7.89
N ASP A 191 -17.51 -2.87 -7.25
CA ASP A 191 -18.53 -2.02 -7.88
C ASP A 191 -17.95 -1.19 -9.04
N LEU A 192 -16.67 -0.80 -8.98
CA LEU A 192 -16.01 -0.02 -10.02
C LEU A 192 -15.73 -0.83 -11.30
N LEU A 193 -15.50 -2.13 -11.12
CA LEU A 193 -14.95 -3.01 -12.15
C LEU A 193 -15.93 -4.12 -12.61
N VAL A 194 -17.12 -4.24 -11.99
CA VAL A 194 -18.12 -5.28 -12.29
C VAL A 194 -18.56 -5.32 -13.75
N HIS A 195 -18.53 -4.18 -14.45
CA HIS A 195 -18.91 -4.06 -15.88
C HIS A 195 -17.69 -3.98 -16.82
N ALA A 196 -16.49 -4.28 -16.34
CA ALA A 196 -15.31 -4.29 -17.19
C ALA A 196 -15.38 -5.41 -18.24
N MET A 197 -14.91 -5.11 -19.46
CA MET A 197 -14.73 -6.09 -20.52
C MET A 197 -13.28 -6.03 -21.03
N PRO A 198 -12.50 -7.14 -20.95
CA PRO A 198 -12.83 -8.43 -20.34
C PRO A 198 -13.18 -8.34 -18.84
N PRO A 199 -13.82 -9.33 -18.20
CA PRO A 199 -14.16 -9.23 -16.78
C PRO A 199 -12.92 -9.25 -15.88
N PHE A 200 -13.03 -8.64 -14.70
CA PHE A 200 -12.10 -8.87 -13.59
C PHE A 200 -12.67 -9.93 -12.66
N PHE A 201 -11.77 -10.71 -12.06
CA PHE A 201 -12.12 -11.69 -11.04
C PHE A 201 -11.66 -11.19 -9.68
N PHE A 202 -12.36 -11.61 -8.64
CA PHE A 202 -12.12 -11.17 -7.28
C PHE A 202 -11.96 -12.39 -6.40
N THR A 203 -10.88 -12.44 -5.63
CA THR A 203 -10.63 -13.53 -4.70
C THR A 203 -10.34 -12.98 -3.32
N ASP A 204 -10.87 -13.68 -2.33
CA ASP A 204 -10.43 -13.53 -0.95
C ASP A 204 -9.27 -14.52 -0.72
N LEU A 205 -8.22 -14.04 -0.06
CA LEU A 205 -7.13 -14.90 0.40
C LEU A 205 -7.57 -15.78 1.58
N GLY A 206 -8.67 -15.40 2.24
CA GLY A 206 -9.27 -16.11 3.36
C GLY A 206 -8.35 -16.13 4.56
N VAL A 207 -7.69 -15.00 4.86
CA VAL A 207 -6.70 -14.87 5.94
C VAL A 207 -7.40 -14.86 7.29
N THR A 208 -6.98 -15.77 8.17
CA THR A 208 -7.59 -16.02 9.49
C THR A 208 -6.58 -16.39 10.57
N GLU A 209 -5.37 -16.77 10.18
CA GLU A 209 -4.25 -17.12 11.04
C GLU A 209 -3.19 -16.03 10.97
N PHE A 210 -2.63 -15.66 12.12
CA PHE A 210 -1.65 -14.60 12.20
C PHE A 210 -0.45 -14.98 13.06
N THR A 211 0.69 -14.37 12.79
CA THR A 211 1.95 -14.53 13.52
C THR A 211 2.47 -13.15 13.90
N GLN A 212 2.88 -13.00 15.17
CA GLN A 212 3.47 -11.76 15.66
C GLN A 212 4.94 -11.67 15.22
N VAL A 213 5.30 -10.58 14.52
CA VAL A 213 6.69 -10.29 14.13
C VAL A 213 7.02 -8.85 14.54
N GLY A 214 7.84 -8.69 15.58
CA GLY A 214 8.03 -7.38 16.20
C GLY A 214 6.70 -6.83 16.74
N PRO A 215 6.30 -5.59 16.42
CA PRO A 215 4.98 -5.04 16.73
C PRO A 215 3.92 -5.37 15.65
N ALA A 216 4.29 -5.95 14.51
CA ALA A 216 3.35 -6.27 13.43
C ALA A 216 2.64 -7.61 13.67
N LEU A 217 1.34 -7.66 13.33
CA LEU A 217 0.59 -8.90 13.20
C LEU A 217 0.48 -9.27 11.71
N LEU A 218 1.27 -10.24 11.27
CA LEU A 218 1.35 -10.68 9.87
C LEU A 218 0.50 -11.93 9.67
N PRO A 219 -0.12 -12.14 8.49
CA PRO A 219 -0.75 -13.42 8.16
C PRO A 219 0.23 -14.59 8.28
N SER A 220 -0.24 -15.75 8.75
CA SER A 220 0.64 -16.91 8.93
C SER A 220 1.22 -17.35 7.58
N ARG A 221 2.51 -17.72 7.57
CA ARG A 221 3.18 -18.15 6.34
C ARG A 221 2.49 -19.37 5.74
N GLY A 222 2.15 -20.36 6.57
CA GLY A 222 1.46 -21.58 6.14
C GLY A 222 0.09 -21.31 5.50
N GLN A 223 -0.66 -20.31 5.96
CA GLN A 223 -1.92 -19.92 5.32
C GLN A 223 -1.70 -19.25 3.97
N LEU A 224 -0.73 -18.34 3.87
CA LEU A 224 -0.38 -17.69 2.62
C LEU A 224 0.16 -18.68 1.58
N ASP A 225 0.93 -19.68 1.99
CA ASP A 225 1.39 -20.75 1.11
C ASP A 225 0.21 -21.58 0.56
N ARG A 226 -0.80 -21.88 1.40
CA ARG A 226 -2.05 -22.51 0.94
C ARG A 226 -2.83 -21.61 -0.02
N ALA A 227 -2.90 -20.30 0.26
CA ALA A 227 -3.57 -19.34 -0.62
C ALA A 227 -2.87 -19.24 -1.98
N ALA A 228 -1.53 -19.17 -2.00
CA ALA A 228 -0.75 -19.11 -3.23
C ALA A 228 -1.01 -20.32 -4.14
N ARG A 229 -1.06 -21.54 -3.58
CA ARG A 229 -1.39 -22.75 -4.35
C ARG A 229 -2.78 -22.66 -4.99
N ARG A 230 -3.80 -22.32 -4.20
CA ARG A 230 -5.17 -22.15 -4.72
C ARG A 230 -5.24 -21.11 -5.84
N LEU A 231 -4.50 -20.00 -5.72
CA LEU A 231 -4.47 -18.97 -6.75
C LEU A 231 -3.81 -19.46 -8.05
N ARG A 232 -2.77 -20.30 -7.97
CA ARG A 232 -2.15 -20.90 -9.15
C ARG A 232 -3.12 -21.81 -9.89
N ASP A 233 -3.89 -22.62 -9.16
CA ASP A 233 -4.91 -23.51 -9.75
C ASP A 233 -6.00 -22.71 -10.47
N VAL A 234 -6.34 -21.52 -9.97
CA VAL A 234 -7.31 -20.61 -10.61
C VAL A 234 -6.74 -19.93 -11.86
N LEU A 235 -5.47 -19.52 -11.84
CA LEU A 235 -4.83 -18.81 -12.94
C LEU A 235 -4.39 -19.75 -14.08
N HIS A 236 -4.06 -21.00 -13.74
CA HIS A 236 -3.57 -22.00 -14.67
C HIS A 236 -4.32 -23.33 -14.46
N PRO A 237 -5.61 -23.39 -14.80
CA PRO A 237 -6.35 -24.65 -14.77
C PRO A 237 -5.76 -25.62 -15.80
N GLU A 238 -5.54 -26.87 -15.39
CA GLU A 238 -5.09 -27.96 -16.28
C GLU A 238 -6.08 -28.27 -17.41
#